data_AF-X1KW82-F1
#
_entry.id   AF-X1KW82-F1
#
_cell.length_a   1.000
_cell.length_b   1.000
_cell.length_c   1.000
_cell.angle_alpha   90.00
_cell.angle_beta   90.00
_cell.angle_gamma   90.00
#
_symmetry.space_group_name_H-M   'P 1'
#
loop_
_entity.id
_entity.type
_entity.pdbx_description
1 polymer ?
#
loop_
_entity_poly.entity_id
_entity_poly.type
_entity_poly.pdbx_seq_one_letter_code
_entity_poly.pdbx_strand_id
1 'polypeptide(L)'
;LFLAFILMVFAAAVNALRIKMTVEAVNEKITFTEALKVYYISNFAGGITPFFSGTLPAQIYLFNKNIKNKMTLGKATMVATIIPLLKTLVFTIFTPIIFFSFKRTITNYTILSLILINAAILISLFFLFLFILAARYPEKMIGIILKIQHLPCILKFSKKETISHLFDKVILEIKEFHKSFYLLKENWIKILLSTFYTIIFWGTFFLIAPLLLWGFNLNFNLSHV
;
A
#
# COMPACT_ATOMS: atom_id res chain seq x y z
N LEU A 1 12.26 -23.20 -14.24
CA LEU A 1 11.75 -22.01 -14.98
C LEU A 1 10.22 -22.01 -15.15
N PHE A 2 9.60 -23.03 -15.74
CA PHE A 2 8.13 -23.09 -15.91
C PHE A 2 7.34 -22.93 -14.60
N LEU A 3 7.79 -23.57 -13.51
CA LEU A 3 7.19 -23.42 -12.19
C LEU A 3 7.24 -21.96 -11.67
N ALA A 4 8.36 -21.27 -11.87
CA ALA A 4 8.50 -19.87 -11.47
C ALA A 4 7.52 -18.98 -12.25
N PHE A 5 7.31 -19.25 -13.54
CA PHE A 5 6.30 -18.57 -14.35
C PHE A 5 4.88 -18.81 -13.82
N ILE A 6 4.52 -20.05 -13.47
CA ILE A 6 3.22 -20.36 -12.85
C ILE A 6 3.03 -19.58 -11.55
N LEU A 7 4.06 -19.54 -10.69
CA LEU A 7 3.98 -18.77 -9.44
C LEU A 7 3.87 -17.27 -9.66
N MET A 8 4.51 -16.71 -10.70
CA MET A 8 4.33 -15.30 -11.07
C MET A 8 2.88 -14.99 -11.47
N VAL A 9 2.25 -15.86 -12.27
CA VAL A 9 0.85 -15.71 -12.67
C VAL A 9 -0.08 -15.88 -11.46
N PHE A 10 0.19 -16.87 -10.62
CA PHE A 10 -0.56 -17.09 -9.38
C PHE A 10 -0.45 -15.89 -8.43
N ALA A 11 0.75 -15.35 -8.22
CA ALA A 11 0.97 -14.16 -7.41
C ALA A 11 0.18 -12.96 -7.97
N ALA A 12 0.17 -12.75 -9.28
CA ALA A 12 -0.62 -11.69 -9.90
C ALA A 12 -2.13 -11.87 -9.63
N ALA A 13 -2.65 -13.09 -9.74
CA ALA A 13 -4.04 -13.39 -9.45
C ALA A 13 -4.39 -13.15 -7.97
N VAL A 14 -3.55 -13.62 -7.04
CA VAL A 14 -3.72 -13.36 -5.60
C VAL A 14 -3.70 -11.86 -5.30
N ASN A 15 -2.82 -11.10 -5.97
CA ASN A 15 -2.76 -9.66 -5.80
C ASN A 15 -4.01 -8.95 -6.33
N ALA A 16 -4.58 -9.41 -7.45
CA ALA A 16 -5.85 -8.91 -7.96
C ALA A 16 -7.00 -9.18 -6.96
N LEU A 17 -7.03 -10.37 -6.32
CA LEU A 17 -7.98 -10.65 -5.24
C LEU A 17 -7.78 -9.71 -4.03
N ARG A 18 -6.53 -9.45 -3.63
CA ARG A 18 -6.21 -8.46 -2.58
C ARG A 18 -6.78 -7.08 -2.90
N ILE A 19 -6.54 -6.57 -4.11
CA ILE A 19 -7.07 -5.27 -4.55
C ILE A 19 -8.60 -5.30 -4.51
N LYS A 20 -9.22 -6.35 -5.06
CA LYS A 20 -10.67 -6.51 -5.09
C LYS A 20 -11.29 -6.46 -3.69
N MET A 21 -10.77 -7.22 -2.72
CA MET A 21 -11.28 -7.21 -1.34
C MET A 21 -11.12 -5.84 -0.69
N THR A 22 -10.03 -5.12 -0.98
CA THR A 22 -9.81 -3.79 -0.43
C THR A 22 -10.79 -2.76 -0.99
N VAL A 23 -11.08 -2.83 -2.28
CA VAL A 23 -12.09 -1.97 -2.92
C VAL A 23 -13.49 -2.27 -2.37
N GLU A 24 -13.84 -3.55 -2.24
CA GLU A 24 -15.13 -3.96 -1.68
C GLU A 24 -15.27 -3.57 -0.21
N ALA A 25 -14.17 -3.41 0.54
CA ALA A 25 -14.20 -2.94 1.92
C ALA A 25 -14.67 -1.48 2.06
N VAL A 26 -14.58 -0.66 1.01
CA VAL A 26 -15.13 0.71 0.99
C VAL A 26 -16.50 0.81 0.29
N ASN A 27 -17.21 -0.33 0.19
CA ASN A 27 -18.50 -0.47 -0.50
C ASN A 27 -18.47 -0.13 -1.99
N GLU A 28 -17.31 -0.20 -2.63
CA GLU A 28 -17.15 -0.05 -4.08
C GLU A 28 -17.02 -1.42 -4.75
N LYS A 29 -17.35 -1.51 -6.04
CA LYS A 29 -17.28 -2.76 -6.80
C LYS A 29 -16.24 -2.67 -7.89
N ILE A 30 -15.39 -3.68 -7.97
CA ILE A 30 -14.38 -3.86 -9.03
C ILE A 30 -14.39 -5.31 -9.51
N THR A 31 -14.27 -5.50 -10.82
CA THR A 31 -14.11 -6.84 -11.40
C THR A 31 -12.69 -7.35 -11.17
N PHE A 32 -12.51 -8.68 -11.21
CA PHE A 32 -11.17 -9.28 -11.11
C PHE A 32 -10.22 -8.75 -12.20
N THR A 33 -10.71 -8.64 -13.44
CA THR A 33 -9.92 -8.13 -14.58
C THR A 33 -9.51 -6.67 -14.39
N GLU A 34 -10.38 -5.82 -13.85
CA GLU A 34 -10.02 -4.44 -13.51
C GLU A 34 -8.97 -4.41 -12.39
N ALA A 35 -9.12 -5.24 -11.35
CA ALA A 35 -8.12 -5.35 -10.29
C ALA A 35 -6.76 -5.83 -10.81
N LEU A 36 -6.75 -6.75 -11.78
CA LEU A 36 -5.54 -7.22 -12.44
C LEU A 36 -4.89 -6.12 -13.29
N LYS A 37 -5.68 -5.30 -14.00
CA LYS A 37 -5.19 -4.12 -14.72
C LYS A 37 -4.56 -3.12 -13.75
N VAL A 38 -5.21 -2.84 -12.62
CA VAL A 38 -4.67 -1.97 -11.56
C VAL A 38 -3.32 -2.52 -11.09
N TYR A 39 -3.23 -3.82 -10.79
CA TYR A 39 -1.98 -4.44 -10.37
C TYR A 39 -0.84 -4.21 -11.36
N TYR A 40 -1.01 -4.56 -12.64
CA TYR A 40 0.06 -4.47 -13.63
C TYR A 40 0.44 -3.02 -13.94
N ILE A 41 -0.54 -2.14 -14.16
CA ILE A 41 -0.26 -0.74 -14.50
C ILE A 41 0.42 -0.03 -13.34
N SER A 42 -0.05 -0.23 -12.10
CA SER A 42 0.56 0.40 -10.93
C SER A 42 1.95 -0.18 -10.62
N ASN A 43 2.17 -1.48 -10.80
CA ASN A 43 3.51 -2.05 -10.65
C ASN A 43 4.47 -1.57 -11.73
N PHE A 44 4.02 -1.41 -12.96
CA PHE A 44 4.83 -0.84 -14.03
C PHE A 44 5.23 0.60 -13.69
N ALA A 45 4.26 1.45 -13.32
CA ALA A 45 4.52 2.82 -12.88
C ALA A 45 5.47 2.89 -11.68
N GLY A 46 5.32 1.97 -10.71
CA GLY A 46 6.25 1.81 -9.60
C GLY A 46 7.65 1.39 -10.07
N GLY A 47 7.75 0.40 -10.94
CA GLY A 47 9.02 -0.15 -11.42
C GLY A 47 9.87 0.84 -12.24
N ILE A 48 9.25 1.83 -12.88
CA ILE A 48 9.95 2.88 -13.64
C ILE A 48 10.22 4.15 -12.82
N THR A 49 9.83 4.20 -11.55
CA THR A 49 10.01 5.37 -10.67
C THR A 49 10.89 5.07 -9.46
N PRO A 50 11.69 6.04 -8.99
CA PRO A 50 12.48 5.86 -7.76
C PRO A 50 11.58 5.47 -6.57
N PHE A 51 12.09 4.57 -5.74
CA PHE A 51 11.42 4.08 -4.53
C PHE A 51 10.03 3.47 -4.74
N PHE A 52 9.69 3.02 -5.96
CA PHE A 52 8.35 2.53 -6.31
C PHE A 52 7.23 3.56 -6.10
N SER A 53 7.57 4.85 -6.04
CA SER A 53 6.66 5.94 -5.66
C SER A 53 5.49 6.12 -6.64
N GLY A 54 5.66 5.78 -7.92
CA GLY A 54 4.62 5.86 -8.96
C GLY A 54 3.45 4.89 -8.76
N THR A 55 3.59 3.88 -7.90
CA THR A 55 2.53 2.89 -7.63
C THR A 55 1.26 3.55 -7.07
N LEU A 56 1.42 4.42 -6.06
CA LEU A 56 0.33 5.06 -5.34
C LEU A 56 -0.47 6.02 -6.25
N PRO A 57 0.16 7.00 -6.94
CA PRO A 57 -0.53 7.87 -7.88
C PRO A 57 -1.23 7.11 -9.00
N ALA A 58 -0.60 6.05 -9.54
CA ALA A 58 -1.21 5.22 -10.58
C ALA A 58 -2.47 4.51 -10.06
N GLN A 59 -2.43 3.93 -8.85
CA GLN A 59 -3.61 3.32 -8.25
C GLN A 59 -4.75 4.34 -8.06
N ILE A 60 -4.45 5.50 -7.48
CA ILE A 60 -5.43 6.56 -7.24
C ILE A 60 -6.09 7.00 -8.56
N TYR A 61 -5.28 7.23 -9.59
CA TYR A 61 -5.78 7.61 -10.92
C TYR A 61 -6.69 6.52 -11.51
N LEU A 62 -6.27 5.26 -11.46
CA LEU A 62 -7.06 4.15 -12.01
C LEU A 62 -8.39 3.98 -11.29
N PHE A 63 -8.39 4.03 -9.95
CA PHE A 63 -9.61 3.95 -9.13
C PHE A 63 -10.56 5.13 -9.38
N ASN A 64 -10.03 6.34 -9.58
CA ASN A 64 -10.86 7.54 -9.78
C ASN A 64 -11.38 7.71 -11.21
N LYS A 65 -10.61 7.31 -12.23
CA LYS A 65 -10.91 7.67 -13.63
C LYS A 65 -11.21 6.50 -14.55
N ASN A 66 -10.58 5.35 -14.33
CA ASN A 66 -10.46 4.33 -15.37
C ASN A 66 -11.29 3.06 -15.12
N ILE A 67 -11.75 2.84 -13.88
CA ILE A 67 -12.65 1.74 -13.53
C ILE A 67 -14.09 2.13 -13.87
N LYS A 68 -14.92 1.14 -14.24
CA LYS A 68 -16.34 1.34 -14.59
C LYS A 68 -17.11 2.11 -13.50
N ASN A 69 -16.90 1.75 -12.24
CA ASN A 69 -17.41 2.48 -11.09
C ASN A 69 -16.33 3.48 -10.63
N LYS A 70 -16.48 4.73 -11.06
CA LYS A 70 -15.55 5.81 -10.71
C LYS A 70 -15.68 6.14 -9.22
N MET A 71 -14.61 5.91 -8.47
CA MET A 71 -14.56 6.27 -7.05
C MET A 71 -14.30 7.76 -6.88
N THR A 72 -14.80 8.36 -5.79
CA THR A 72 -14.35 9.69 -5.35
C THR A 72 -12.84 9.67 -5.10
N LEU A 73 -12.17 10.82 -5.19
CA LEU A 73 -10.71 10.86 -5.01
C LEU A 73 -10.34 10.45 -3.58
N GLY A 74 -11.13 10.84 -2.59
CA GLY A 74 -10.99 10.42 -1.20
C GLY A 74 -11.04 8.91 -1.02
N LYS A 75 -12.04 8.23 -1.61
CA LYS A 75 -12.16 6.76 -1.62
C LYS A 75 -10.97 6.09 -2.31
N ALA A 76 -10.62 6.56 -3.51
CA ALA A 76 -9.48 6.05 -4.28
C ALA A 76 -8.17 6.16 -3.49
N THR A 77 -7.96 7.29 -2.82
CA THR A 77 -6.80 7.55 -1.96
C THR A 77 -6.79 6.63 -0.74
N MET A 78 -7.94 6.41 -0.10
CA MET A 78 -8.07 5.48 1.01
C MET A 78 -7.68 4.06 0.59
N VAL A 79 -8.27 3.53 -0.49
CA VAL A 79 -7.96 2.19 -1.03
C VAL A 79 -6.47 2.07 -1.38
N ALA A 80 -5.91 3.05 -2.11
CA ALA A 80 -4.50 3.02 -2.50
C ALA A 80 -3.54 3.12 -1.31
N THR A 81 -3.96 3.76 -0.21
CA THR A 81 -3.15 3.92 1.01
C THR A 81 -3.25 2.69 1.93
N ILE A 82 -4.42 2.06 2.06
CA ILE A 82 -4.58 0.92 2.97
C ILE A 82 -3.84 -0.33 2.46
N ILE A 83 -3.75 -0.55 1.14
CA ILE A 83 -3.01 -1.69 0.56
C ILE A 83 -1.56 -1.76 1.08
N PRO A 84 -0.72 -0.73 0.92
CA PRO A 84 0.64 -0.74 1.46
C PRO A 84 0.67 -0.74 2.99
N LEU A 85 -0.32 -0.20 3.68
CA LEU A 85 -0.37 -0.27 5.15
C LEU A 85 -0.64 -1.68 5.68
N LEU A 86 -1.54 -2.44 5.04
CA LEU A 86 -1.74 -3.85 5.35
C LEU A 86 -0.46 -4.66 5.11
N LYS A 87 0.25 -4.36 4.01
CA LYS A 87 1.59 -4.90 3.77
C LYS A 87 2.54 -4.54 4.92
N THR A 88 2.65 -3.27 5.30
CA THR A 88 3.53 -2.82 6.40
C THR A 88 3.19 -3.51 7.71
N LEU A 89 1.90 -3.69 8.03
CA LEU A 89 1.45 -4.41 9.22
C LEU A 89 1.90 -5.88 9.19
N VAL A 90 1.69 -6.57 8.06
CA VAL A 90 2.18 -7.94 7.88
C VAL A 90 3.69 -8.01 8.10
N PHE A 91 4.47 -7.15 7.44
CA PHE A 91 5.93 -7.16 7.61
C PHE A 91 6.40 -6.74 9.00
N THR A 92 5.70 -5.84 9.69
CA THR A 92 6.04 -5.46 11.06
C THR A 92 5.92 -6.65 12.02
N ILE A 93 4.97 -7.56 11.78
CA ILE A 93 4.78 -8.79 12.56
C ILE A 93 5.76 -9.89 12.11
N PHE A 94 5.84 -10.17 10.81
CA PHE A 94 6.62 -11.31 10.31
C PHE A 94 8.13 -11.08 10.28
N THR A 95 8.60 -9.84 10.07
CA THR A 95 10.04 -9.53 10.04
C THR A 95 10.75 -9.95 11.34
N PRO A 96 10.31 -9.55 12.55
CA PRO A 96 10.97 -10.01 13.77
C PRO A 96 10.88 -11.52 13.94
N ILE A 97 9.75 -12.16 13.61
CA ILE A 97 9.60 -13.62 13.71
C ILE A 97 10.64 -14.34 12.85
N ILE A 98 10.78 -13.94 11.58
CA ILE A 98 11.76 -14.51 10.65
C ILE A 98 13.17 -14.24 11.19
N PHE A 99 13.47 -13.00 11.56
CA PHE A 99 14.80 -12.61 11.99
C PHE A 99 15.26 -13.34 13.26
N PHE A 100 14.39 -13.50 14.26
CA PHE A 100 14.71 -14.26 15.47
C PHE A 100 14.80 -15.77 15.23
N SER A 101 13.98 -16.31 14.33
CA SER A 101 14.00 -17.75 13.98
C SER A 101 15.28 -18.13 13.24
N PHE A 102 15.76 -17.27 12.34
CA PHE A 102 16.93 -17.51 11.50
C PHE A 102 18.21 -16.80 12.00
N LYS A 103 18.20 -16.26 13.23
CA LYS A 103 19.34 -15.48 13.79
C LYS A 103 20.69 -16.19 13.75
N ARG A 104 20.69 -17.53 13.78
CA ARG A 104 21.92 -18.36 13.76
C ARG A 104 22.49 -18.53 12.36
N THR A 105 21.66 -18.39 11.33
CA THR A 105 22.03 -18.56 9.92
C THR A 105 22.52 -17.24 9.31
N ILE A 106 22.00 -16.13 9.81
CA ILE A 106 22.39 -14.77 9.38
C ILE A 106 23.86 -14.55 9.76
N THR A 107 24.72 -14.63 8.75
CA THR A 107 26.16 -14.42 8.90
C THR A 107 26.41 -12.96 9.28
N ASN A 108 27.23 -12.69 10.29
CA ASN A 108 27.43 -11.35 10.86
C ASN A 108 26.14 -10.73 11.44
N TYR A 109 25.42 -11.48 12.28
CA TYR A 109 24.44 -10.90 13.22
C TYR A 109 25.16 -9.92 14.16
N THR A 110 25.30 -8.69 13.69
CA THR A 110 25.95 -7.60 14.40
C THR A 110 24.90 -6.79 15.15
N ILE A 111 25.37 -6.03 16.14
CA ILE A 111 24.56 -5.03 16.85
C ILE A 111 23.88 -4.08 15.86
N LEU A 112 24.53 -3.77 14.73
CA LEU A 112 23.98 -2.91 13.66
C LEU A 112 22.71 -3.50 13.05
N SER A 113 22.66 -4.80 12.73
CA SER A 113 21.46 -5.45 12.17
C SER A 113 20.28 -5.39 13.14
N LEU A 114 20.55 -5.59 14.43
CA LEU A 114 19.54 -5.47 15.48
C LEU A 114 19.02 -4.03 15.61
N ILE A 115 19.91 -3.03 15.55
CA ILE A 115 19.53 -1.61 15.56
C ILE A 115 18.66 -1.28 14.34
N LEU A 116 19.07 -1.68 13.13
CA LEU A 116 18.36 -1.38 11.89
C LEU A 116 16.95 -1.98 11.87
N ILE A 117 16.78 -3.19 12.39
CA ILE A 117 15.46 -3.84 12.44
C ILE A 117 14.55 -3.17 13.46
N ASN A 118 15.05 -2.87 14.66
CA ASN A 118 14.28 -2.14 15.65
C ASN A 118 13.91 -0.73 15.15
N ALA A 119 14.83 -0.05 14.47
CA ALA A 119 14.56 1.24 13.83
C ALA A 119 13.48 1.10 12.74
N ALA A 120 13.56 0.09 11.87
CA ALA A 120 12.57 -0.16 10.83
C ALA A 120 11.17 -0.46 11.40
N ILE A 121 11.10 -1.25 12.49
CA ILE A 121 9.84 -1.52 13.22
C ILE A 121 9.29 -0.22 13.81
N LEU A 122 10.12 0.56 14.51
CA LEU A 122 9.71 1.82 15.13
C LEU A 122 9.21 2.83 14.10
N ILE A 123 9.93 2.98 12.99
CA ILE A 123 9.52 3.84 11.87
C ILE A 123 8.19 3.36 11.26
N SER A 124 8.03 2.05 11.08
CA SER A 124 6.79 1.47 10.54
C SER A 124 5.59 1.72 11.48
N LEU A 125 5.77 1.53 12.78
CA LEU A 125 4.77 1.84 13.81
C LEU A 125 4.45 3.34 13.86
N PHE A 126 5.46 4.20 13.71
CA PHE A 126 5.28 5.65 13.65
C PHE A 126 4.41 6.05 12.44
N PHE A 127 4.68 5.53 11.25
CA PHE A 127 3.85 5.81 10.07
C PHE A 127 2.44 5.24 10.19
N LEU A 128 2.27 4.05 10.78
CA LEU A 128 0.95 3.49 11.07
C LEU A 128 0.18 4.39 12.06
N PHE A 129 0.85 4.86 13.11
CA PHE A 129 0.27 5.79 14.08
C PHE A 129 -0.15 7.12 13.42
N LEU A 130 0.73 7.71 12.60
CA LEU A 130 0.41 8.93 11.85
C LEU A 130 -0.79 8.73 10.93
N PHE A 131 -0.86 7.59 10.23
CA PHE A 131 -2.00 7.26 9.39
C PHE A 131 -3.30 7.18 10.20
N ILE A 132 -3.29 6.45 11.34
CA ILE A 132 -4.48 6.34 12.21
C ILE A 132 -4.89 7.72 12.73
N LEU A 133 -3.93 8.57 13.11
CA LEU A 133 -4.21 9.92 13.58
C LEU A 133 -4.86 10.77 12.48
N ALA A 134 -4.29 10.75 11.27
CA ALA A 134 -4.82 11.50 10.12
C ALA A 134 -6.22 10.99 9.73
N ALA A 135 -6.43 9.68 9.75
CA ALA A 135 -7.71 9.07 9.42
C ALA A 135 -8.79 9.29 10.50
N ARG A 136 -8.41 9.36 11.78
CA ARG A 136 -9.35 9.53 12.90
C ARG A 136 -9.78 10.97 13.14
N TYR A 137 -8.91 11.95 12.86
CA TYR A 137 -9.13 13.36 13.18
C TYR A 137 -9.20 14.24 11.92
N PRO A 138 -10.27 14.13 11.09
CA PRO A 138 -10.40 14.88 9.85
C PRO A 138 -10.42 16.40 10.11
N GLU A 139 -11.03 16.84 11.21
CA GLU A 139 -11.11 18.26 11.56
C GLU A 139 -9.75 18.91 11.78
N LYS A 140 -8.79 18.16 12.35
CA LYS A 140 -7.40 18.65 12.48
C LYS A 140 -6.76 18.79 11.09
N MET A 141 -7.02 17.85 10.19
CA MET A 141 -6.51 17.93 8.82
C MET A 141 -7.11 19.08 8.03
N ILE A 142 -8.42 19.29 8.15
CA ILE A 142 -9.13 20.44 7.55
C ILE A 142 -8.56 21.75 8.11
N GLY A 143 -8.35 21.84 9.43
CA GLY A 143 -7.75 23.02 10.06
C GLY A 143 -6.33 23.32 9.56
N ILE A 144 -5.49 22.31 9.31
CA ILE A 144 -4.17 22.48 8.69
C ILE A 144 -4.31 23.03 7.27
N ILE A 145 -5.26 22.51 6.49
CA ILE A 145 -5.49 22.92 5.11
C ILE A 145 -6.01 24.35 5.02
N LEU A 146 -6.94 24.74 5.90
CA LEU A 146 -7.39 26.12 5.99
C LEU A 146 -6.24 27.07 6.37
N LYS A 147 -5.36 26.68 7.30
CA LYS A 147 -4.15 27.47 7.61
C LYS A 147 -3.24 27.63 6.39
N ILE A 148 -3.08 26.57 5.60
CA ILE A 148 -2.29 26.60 4.35
C ILE A 148 -2.93 27.54 3.33
N GLN A 149 -4.26 27.55 3.19
CA GLN A 149 -4.99 28.45 2.28
C GLN A 149 -4.67 29.93 2.50
N HIS A 150 -4.48 30.32 3.77
CA HIS A 150 -4.19 31.71 4.15
C HIS A 150 -2.71 32.10 4.07
N LEU A 151 -1.82 31.21 3.64
CA LEU A 151 -0.41 31.54 3.49
C LEU A 151 -0.19 32.53 2.33
N PRO A 152 0.62 33.59 2.52
CA PRO A 152 0.83 34.63 1.52
C PRO A 152 1.48 34.11 0.23
N CYS A 153 2.25 33.01 0.31
CA CYS A 153 2.85 32.37 -0.87
C CYS A 153 1.80 31.76 -1.81
N ILE A 154 0.69 31.24 -1.28
CA ILE A 154 -0.35 30.58 -2.08
C ILE A 154 -1.25 31.63 -2.74
N LEU A 155 -1.59 32.69 -2.01
CA LEU A 155 -2.40 33.79 -2.53
C LEU A 155 -1.68 34.60 -3.64
N LYS A 156 -0.35 34.56 -3.68
CA LYS A 156 0.44 35.18 -4.77
C LYS A 156 0.42 34.39 -6.07
N PHE A 157 0.15 33.08 -6.03
CA PHE A 157 0.30 32.19 -7.18
C PHE A 157 -0.98 32.02 -8.02
N SER A 158 -2.16 32.35 -7.49
CA SER A 158 -3.42 32.17 -8.20
C SER A 158 -4.53 33.09 -7.68
N LYS A 159 -5.62 33.22 -8.43
CA LYS A 159 -6.80 34.02 -8.06
C LYS A 159 -7.45 33.43 -6.80
N LYS A 160 -7.78 34.30 -5.83
CA LYS A 160 -8.35 33.93 -4.52
C LYS A 160 -9.58 33.02 -4.63
N GLU A 161 -10.44 33.25 -5.62
CA GLU A 161 -11.66 32.48 -5.88
C GLU A 161 -11.37 31.06 -6.37
N THR A 162 -10.42 30.90 -7.31
CA THR A 162 -9.99 29.59 -7.81
C THR A 162 -9.32 28.77 -6.71
N ILE A 163 -8.52 29.43 -5.87
CA ILE A 163 -7.92 28.80 -4.68
C ILE A 163 -9.03 28.32 -3.74
N SER A 164 -10.01 29.16 -3.39
CA SER A 164 -11.09 28.75 -2.48
C SER A 164 -11.82 27.49 -2.97
N HIS A 165 -12.24 27.47 -4.24
CA HIS A 165 -12.93 26.31 -4.80
C HIS A 165 -12.06 25.03 -4.80
N LEU A 166 -10.75 25.15 -5.04
CA LEU A 166 -9.84 24.00 -4.94
C LEU A 166 -9.75 23.48 -3.49
N PHE A 167 -9.64 24.37 -2.52
CA PHE A 167 -9.58 24.01 -1.10
C PHE A 167 -10.90 23.38 -0.63
N ASP A 168 -12.05 23.90 -1.06
CA ASP A 168 -13.37 23.32 -0.77
C ASP A 168 -13.47 21.89 -1.32
N LYS A 169 -12.99 21.68 -2.55
CA LYS A 169 -12.92 20.33 -3.14
C LYS A 169 -12.01 19.41 -2.33
N VAL A 170 -10.82 19.88 -1.92
CA VAL A 170 -9.91 19.09 -1.06
C VAL A 170 -10.58 18.72 0.26
N ILE A 171 -11.31 19.64 0.89
CA ILE A 171 -12.04 19.38 2.14
C ILE A 171 -13.11 18.30 1.94
N LEU A 172 -13.85 18.33 0.82
CA LEU A 172 -14.81 17.28 0.48
C LEU A 172 -14.12 15.91 0.33
N GLU A 173 -12.98 15.86 -0.36
CA GLU A 173 -12.24 14.60 -0.54
C GLU A 173 -11.66 14.07 0.78
N ILE A 174 -11.32 14.93 1.74
CA ILE A 174 -10.88 14.52 3.09
C ILE A 174 -12.03 13.92 3.89
N LYS A 175 -13.23 14.50 3.78
CA LYS A 175 -14.44 13.94 4.40
C LYS A 175 -14.76 12.57 3.80
N GLU A 176 -14.65 12.42 2.48
CA GLU A 176 -14.82 11.13 1.80
C GLU A 176 -13.75 10.10 2.21
N PHE A 177 -12.49 10.50 2.33
CA PHE A 177 -11.41 9.64 2.84
C PHE A 177 -11.72 9.15 4.27
N HIS A 178 -12.13 10.06 5.15
CA HIS A 178 -12.47 9.74 6.53
C HIS A 178 -13.69 8.80 6.63
N LYS A 179 -14.75 9.07 5.87
CA LYS A 179 -15.91 8.17 5.77
C LYS A 179 -15.49 6.78 5.31
N SER A 180 -14.62 6.73 4.28
CA SER A 180 -14.10 5.47 3.75
C SER A 180 -13.30 4.69 4.77
N PHE A 181 -12.52 5.37 5.62
CA PHE A 181 -11.81 4.72 6.73
C PHE A 181 -12.74 3.99 7.70
N TYR A 182 -13.92 4.55 8.02
CA TYR A 182 -14.90 3.84 8.84
C TYR A 182 -15.54 2.65 8.12
N LEU A 183 -15.78 2.75 6.81
CA LEU A 183 -16.28 1.62 6.02
C LEU A 183 -15.31 0.43 6.07
N LEU A 184 -13.99 0.67 6.11
CA LEU A 184 -13.00 -0.40 6.29
C LEU A 184 -13.20 -1.16 7.61
N LYS A 185 -13.57 -0.44 8.68
CA LYS A 185 -13.83 -1.03 10.00
C LYS A 185 -15.14 -1.82 10.01
N GLU A 186 -16.19 -1.30 9.37
CA GLU A 186 -17.48 -1.99 9.23
C GLU A 186 -17.30 -3.29 8.43
N ASN A 187 -16.55 -3.23 7.33
CA ASN A 187 -16.24 -4.35 6.45
C ASN A 187 -14.96 -5.09 6.84
N TRP A 188 -14.72 -5.29 8.14
CA TRP A 188 -13.46 -5.86 8.65
C TRP A 188 -13.11 -7.23 8.05
N ILE A 189 -14.12 -8.04 7.69
CA ILE A 189 -13.91 -9.35 7.02
C ILE A 189 -13.20 -9.18 5.68
N LYS A 190 -13.57 -8.16 4.90
CA LYS A 190 -12.92 -7.86 3.60
C LYS A 190 -11.48 -7.41 3.81
N ILE A 191 -11.21 -6.64 4.87
CA ILE A 191 -9.85 -6.25 5.24
C ILE A 191 -9.03 -7.46 5.71
N LEU A 192 -9.62 -8.37 6.48
CA LEU A 192 -8.98 -9.61 6.89
C LEU A 192 -8.63 -10.47 5.67
N LEU A 193 -9.56 -10.64 4.72
CA LEU A 193 -9.30 -11.33 3.46
C LEU A 193 -8.19 -10.64 2.64
N SER A 194 -8.20 -9.31 2.56
CA SER A 194 -7.12 -8.56 1.91
C SER A 194 -5.77 -8.80 2.59
N THR A 195 -5.74 -8.86 3.92
CA THR A 195 -4.54 -9.18 4.70
C THR A 195 -4.08 -10.61 4.45
N PHE A 196 -5.00 -11.56 4.41
CA PHE A 196 -4.71 -12.96 4.09
C PHE A 196 -4.10 -13.11 2.68
N TYR A 197 -4.69 -12.47 1.66
CA TYR A 197 -4.12 -12.43 0.32
C TYR A 197 -2.77 -11.70 0.26
N THR A 198 -2.51 -10.75 1.16
CA THR A 198 -1.19 -10.12 1.29
C THR A 198 -0.13 -11.13 1.73
N ILE A 199 -0.44 -11.98 2.71
CA ILE A 199 0.46 -13.03 3.18
C ILE A 199 0.73 -14.05 2.07
N ILE A 200 -0.32 -14.54 1.39
CA ILE A 200 -0.17 -15.50 0.28
C ILE A 200 0.66 -14.88 -0.85
N PHE A 201 0.39 -13.62 -1.22
CA PHE A 201 1.11 -12.93 -2.28
C PHE A 201 2.60 -12.87 -1.97
N TRP A 202 2.99 -12.36 -0.80
CA TRP A 202 4.40 -12.21 -0.45
C TRP A 202 5.09 -13.55 -0.23
N GLY A 203 4.41 -14.53 0.38
CA GLY A 203 4.94 -15.89 0.50
C GLY A 203 5.25 -16.51 -0.86
N THR A 204 4.31 -16.39 -1.82
CA THR A 204 4.52 -16.83 -3.20
C THR A 204 5.66 -16.05 -3.86
N PHE A 205 5.67 -14.72 -3.69
CA PHE A 205 6.63 -13.84 -4.35
C PHE A 205 8.08 -14.13 -3.90
N PHE A 206 8.30 -14.40 -2.61
CA PHE A 206 9.63 -14.76 -2.10
C PHE A 206 10.14 -16.11 -2.62
N LEU A 207 9.26 -17.03 -3.01
CA LEU A 207 9.65 -18.32 -3.60
C LEU A 207 10.10 -18.20 -5.06
N ILE A 208 9.74 -17.12 -5.76
CA ILE A 208 10.07 -16.95 -7.18
C ILE A 208 11.59 -16.84 -7.37
N ALA A 209 12.26 -16.04 -6.55
CA ALA A 209 13.71 -15.84 -6.65
C ALA A 209 14.53 -17.13 -6.50
N PRO A 210 14.38 -17.95 -5.44
CA PRO A 210 15.12 -19.21 -5.32
C PRO A 210 14.77 -20.19 -6.45
N LEU A 211 13.51 -20.26 -6.88
CA LEU A 211 13.13 -21.13 -8.01
C LEU A 211 13.72 -20.70 -9.36
N LEU A 212 13.94 -19.39 -9.56
CA LEU A 212 14.65 -18.89 -10.73
C LEU A 212 16.13 -19.27 -10.66
N LEU A 213 16.81 -19.04 -9.53
CA LEU A 213 18.21 -19.44 -9.34
C LEU A 213 18.40 -20.94 -9.57
N TRP A 214 17.49 -21.76 -9.03
CA TRP A 214 17.52 -23.20 -9.22
C TRP A 214 17.30 -23.57 -10.69
N GLY A 215 16.37 -22.87 -11.35
CA GLY A 215 16.14 -23.03 -12.79
C GLY A 215 17.32 -22.65 -13.69
N PHE A 216 18.26 -21.84 -13.19
CA PHE A 216 19.53 -21.51 -13.85
C PHE A 216 20.69 -22.42 -13.42
N ASN A 217 20.42 -23.51 -12.68
CA ASN A 217 21.43 -24.40 -12.10
C ASN A 217 22.47 -23.69 -11.22
N LEU A 218 22.09 -22.57 -10.60
CA LEU A 218 22.91 -21.93 -9.58
C LEU A 218 22.67 -22.65 -8.24
N ASN A 219 23.74 -23.20 -7.66
CA ASN A 219 23.69 -23.81 -6.34
C ASN A 219 23.57 -22.70 -5.29
N PHE A 220 22.39 -22.55 -4.69
CA PHE A 220 22.17 -21.73 -3.50
C PHE A 220 21.65 -22.64 -2.39
N ASN A 221 22.27 -22.55 -1.22
CA ASN A 221 21.84 -23.34 -0.07
C ASN A 221 20.84 -22.52 0.75
N LEU A 222 19.58 -22.96 0.80
CA LEU A 222 18.51 -22.32 1.58
C LEU A 222 18.84 -22.26 3.08
N SER A 223 19.76 -23.11 3.56
CA SER A 223 20.16 -23.19 4.97
C SER A 223 21.32 -22.29 5.37
N HIS A 224 21.90 -21.50 4.45
CA HIS A 224 23.03 -20.59 4.72
C HIS A 224 22.72 -19.10 4.45
N VAL A 225 21.44 -18.74 4.35
CA VAL A 225 20.97 -17.34 4.27
C VAL A 225 20.45 -16.89 5.63
#